data_AF-A0A2S2PHD9-F1
#
_entry.id   AF-A0A2S2PHD9-F1
#
_cell.length_a   1.000
_cell.length_b   1.000
_cell.length_c   1.000
_cell.angle_alpha   90.00
_cell.angle_beta   90.00
_cell.angle_gamma   90.00
#
_symmetry.space_group_name_H-M   'P 1'
#
loop_
_entity.id
_entity.type
_entity.pdbx_description
1 polymer ?
#
loop_
_entity_poly.entity_id
_entity_poly.type
_entity_poly.pdbx_seq_one_letter_code
_entity_poly.pdbx_strand_id
1 'polypeptide(L)'
;TVVNRLLKDIMGSELPFGGKPVLFAGDFRQILPVVRRGTRSDIVRSSIKYNSLWRDLEQFNLTRNMRADNDVDFATWLLQLGNGQLPEVDGVRDTVEIPREMVC
;
A
#
# COMPACT_ATOMS: atom_id res chain seq x y z
N THR A 1 -11.75 -11.88 3.34
CA THR A 1 -11.27 -12.02 1.94
C THR A 1 -11.68 -13.39 1.39
N VAL A 2 -11.64 -13.61 0.07
CA VAL A 2 -11.92 -14.94 -0.54
C VAL A 2 -10.92 -15.98 -0.03
N VAL A 3 -9.63 -15.63 0.02
CA VAL A 3 -8.56 -16.47 0.56
C VAL A 3 -8.83 -16.90 2.00
N ASN A 4 -9.29 -15.99 2.87
CA ASN A 4 -9.62 -16.32 4.25
C ASN A 4 -10.74 -17.37 4.33
N ARG A 5 -11.82 -17.22 3.55
CA ARG A 5 -12.93 -18.19 3.53
C ARG A 5 -12.45 -19.55 3.02
N LEU A 6 -11.74 -19.55 1.90
CA LEU A 6 -11.18 -20.76 1.30
C LEU A 6 -10.29 -21.54 2.29
N LEU A 7 -9.41 -20.84 3.02
CA LEU A 7 -8.55 -21.50 4.00
C LEU A 7 -9.32 -21.99 5.22
N LYS A 8 -10.35 -21.29 5.69
CA LYS A 8 -11.23 -21.80 6.74
C LYS A 8 -11.89 -23.11 6.32
N ASP A 9 -12.44 -23.15 5.11
CA ASP A 9 -13.15 -24.30 4.56
C ASP A 9 -12.22 -25.51 4.39
N ILE A 10 -11.04 -25.31 3.77
CA ILE A 10 -10.06 -26.39 3.54
C ILE A 10 -9.49 -26.92 4.87
N MET A 11 -9.27 -26.04 5.85
CA MET A 11 -8.66 -26.42 7.13
C MET A 11 -9.68 -26.91 8.17
N GLY A 12 -10.98 -26.78 7.90
CA GLY A 12 -12.03 -27.07 8.88
C GLY A 12 -11.90 -26.24 10.17
N SER A 13 -11.49 -24.98 10.06
CA SER A 13 -11.17 -24.12 11.21
C SER A 13 -11.76 -22.73 11.05
N GLU A 14 -12.41 -22.22 12.10
CA GLU A 14 -12.96 -20.87 12.13
C GLU A 14 -11.94 -19.78 12.47
N LEU A 15 -10.69 -20.16 12.74
CA LEU A 15 -9.61 -19.19 12.93
C LEU A 15 -9.35 -18.41 11.63
N PRO A 16 -8.89 -17.14 11.71
CA PRO A 16 -8.45 -16.41 10.53
C PRO A 16 -7.47 -17.24 9.69
N PHE A 17 -7.70 -17.26 8.38
CA PHE A 17 -6.92 -18.03 7.40
C PHE A 17 -6.78 -19.52 7.73
N GLY A 18 -7.78 -20.12 8.38
CA GLY A 18 -7.73 -21.53 8.77
C GLY A 18 -6.63 -21.84 9.81
N GLY A 19 -6.26 -20.83 10.60
CA GLY A 19 -5.20 -20.93 11.61
C GLY A 19 -3.78 -20.92 11.04
N LYS A 20 -3.61 -20.55 9.77
CA LYS A 20 -2.27 -20.42 9.17
C LYS A 20 -1.60 -19.11 9.56
N PRO A 21 -0.29 -19.13 9.85
CA PRO A 21 0.47 -17.89 9.95
C PRO A 21 0.51 -17.21 8.58
N VAL A 22 0.06 -15.95 8.51
CA VAL A 22 0.01 -15.16 7.29
C VAL A 22 0.72 -13.85 7.52
N LEU A 23 1.68 -13.53 6.64
CA LEU A 23 2.34 -12.24 6.60
C LEU A 23 1.84 -11.47 5.37
N PHE A 24 1.28 -10.29 5.60
CA PHE A 24 1.02 -9.32 4.54
C PHE A 24 2.23 -8.39 4.43
N ALA A 25 2.77 -8.26 3.23
CA ALA A 25 3.85 -7.34 2.92
C ALA A 25 3.46 -6.50 1.71
N GLY A 26 3.77 -5.21 1.76
CA GLY A 26 3.46 -4.27 0.69
C GLY A 26 3.61 -2.84 1.16
N ASP A 27 3.41 -1.91 0.22
CA ASP A 27 3.49 -0.48 0.48
C ASP A 27 2.23 0.20 -0.07
N PHE A 28 1.47 0.86 0.81
CA PHE A 28 0.22 1.54 0.44
C PHE A 28 0.43 2.84 -0.34
N ARG A 29 1.68 3.28 -0.49
CA ARG A 29 2.08 4.38 -1.37
C ARG A 29 2.23 3.92 -2.83
N GLN A 30 2.11 2.62 -3.08
CA GLN A 30 2.05 2.05 -4.43
C GLN A 30 0.62 2.06 -4.98
N ILE A 31 0.44 1.50 -6.18
CA ILE A 31 -0.81 1.49 -6.93
C ILE A 31 -1.91 0.77 -6.12
N LEU A 32 -3.09 1.38 -6.06
CA LEU A 32 -4.28 0.80 -5.44
C LEU A 32 -4.79 -0.44 -6.21
N PRO A 33 -5.61 -1.30 -5.58
CA PRO A 33 -6.18 -2.44 -6.28
C PRO A 33 -7.02 -2.01 -7.49
N VAL A 34 -6.91 -2.75 -8.60
CA VAL A 34 -7.63 -2.45 -9.84
C VAL A 34 -9.02 -3.07 -9.78
N VAL A 35 -10.06 -2.22 -9.80
CA VAL A 35 -11.46 -2.64 -9.92
C VAL A 35 -11.99 -2.21 -11.29
N ARG A 36 -12.22 -3.18 -12.19
CA ARG A 36 -12.71 -2.90 -13.55
C ARG A 36 -14.06 -2.19 -13.48
N ARG A 37 -14.16 -1.03 -14.13
CA ARG A 37 -15.37 -0.18 -14.13
C ARG A 37 -15.85 0.21 -12.72
N GLY A 38 -14.96 0.16 -11.73
CA GLY A 38 -15.27 0.53 -10.35
C GLY A 38 -15.15 2.04 -10.11
N THR A 39 -15.89 2.53 -9.14
CA THR A 39 -15.74 3.88 -8.61
C THR A 39 -14.52 4.00 -7.70
N ARG A 40 -14.13 5.23 -7.35
CA ARG A 40 -13.11 5.47 -6.31
C ARG A 40 -13.44 4.76 -4.99
N SER A 41 -14.72 4.75 -4.60
CA SER A 41 -15.17 4.05 -3.40
C SER A 41 -15.02 2.54 -3.51
N ASP A 42 -15.26 1.95 -4.68
CA ASP A 42 -15.08 0.51 -4.90
C ASP A 42 -13.60 0.11 -4.80
N ILE A 43 -12.71 0.94 -5.36
CA ILE A 43 -11.26 0.76 -5.24
C ILE A 43 -10.84 0.77 -3.76
N VAL A 44 -11.27 1.78 -2.99
CA VAL A 44 -10.94 1.86 -1.56
C VAL A 44 -11.50 0.66 -0.78
N ARG A 45 -12.75 0.26 -1.04
CA ARG A 45 -13.39 -0.90 -0.39
C ARG A 45 -12.74 -2.24 -0.73
N SER A 46 -12.05 -2.32 -1.87
CA SER A 46 -11.31 -3.51 -2.27
C SER A 46 -9.95 -3.64 -1.56
N SER A 47 -9.45 -2.56 -0.94
CA SER A 47 -8.19 -2.59 -0.19
C SER A 47 -8.29 -3.41 1.09
N ILE A 48 -7.19 -4.06 1.47
CA ILE A 48 -7.10 -4.83 2.72
C ILE A 48 -7.36 -3.95 3.95
N LYS A 49 -7.06 -2.64 3.89
CA LYS A 49 -7.34 -1.68 4.98
C LYS A 49 -8.83 -1.55 5.29
N TYR A 50 -9.70 -1.82 4.31
CA TYR A 50 -11.16 -1.79 4.50
C TYR A 50 -11.72 -3.15 4.93
N ASN A 51 -10.89 -4.20 4.98
CA ASN A 51 -11.31 -5.51 5.43
C ASN A 51 -11.47 -5.52 6.96
N SER A 52 -12.49 -6.23 7.47
CA SER A 52 -12.71 -6.37 8.91
C SER A 52 -11.50 -6.97 9.65
N LEU A 53 -10.77 -7.88 8.99
CA LEU A 53 -9.57 -8.52 9.56
C LEU A 53 -8.44 -7.53 9.83
N TRP A 54 -8.42 -6.35 9.19
CA TRP A 54 -7.34 -5.38 9.36
C TRP A 54 -7.15 -4.98 10.82
N ARG A 55 -8.22 -4.97 11.62
CA ARG A 55 -8.19 -4.64 13.05
C ARG A 55 -7.53 -5.72 13.90
N ASP A 56 -7.49 -6.95 13.39
CA ASP A 56 -6.94 -8.12 14.08
C ASP A 56 -5.48 -8.38 13.67
N LEU A 57 -4.95 -7.63 12.69
CA LEU A 57 -3.58 -7.75 12.22
C LEU A 57 -2.63 -6.91 13.08
N GLU A 58 -1.51 -7.52 13.45
CA GLU A 58 -0.36 -6.79 13.98
C GLU A 58 0.37 -6.06 12.85
N GLN A 59 0.74 -4.80 13.09
CA GLN A 59 1.35 -3.93 12.08
C GLN A 59 2.84 -3.73 12.38
N PHE A 60 3.67 -4.00 11.38
CA PHE A 60 5.11 -3.77 11.42
C PHE A 60 5.50 -2.81 10.29
N ASN A 61 6.39 -1.87 10.58
CA ASN A 61 6.88 -0.90 9.62
C ASN A 61 8.39 -1.05 9.44
N LEU A 62 8.82 -1.16 8.18
CA LEU A 62 10.24 -1.05 7.82
C LEU A 62 10.57 0.44 7.62
N THR A 63 11.62 0.91 8.28
CA THR A 63 11.97 2.35 8.30
C THR A 63 13.18 2.70 7.45
N ARG A 64 14.02 1.73 7.08
CA ARG A 64 15.21 1.95 6.26
C ARG A 64 14.94 1.63 4.80
N ASN A 65 15.12 2.61 3.92
CA ASN A 65 15.11 2.39 2.47
C ASN A 65 16.48 1.89 2.02
N MET A 66 16.62 0.58 1.83
CA MET A 66 17.89 -0.04 1.44
C MET A 66 18.25 0.20 -0.04
N ARG A 67 17.30 0.60 -0.89
CA ARG A 67 17.52 0.80 -2.33
C ARG A 67 18.17 2.15 -2.61
N ALA A 68 17.74 3.18 -1.89
CA ALA A 68 18.24 4.56 -2.01
C ALA A 68 19.14 4.96 -0.84
N ASP A 69 19.73 3.98 -0.14
CA ASP A 69 20.53 4.20 1.07
C ASP A 69 21.81 5.02 0.81
N ASN A 70 22.24 5.09 -0.45
CA ASN A 70 23.38 5.89 -0.92
C ASN A 70 23.00 7.30 -1.42
N ASP A 71 21.70 7.62 -1.48
CA ASP A 71 21.17 8.90 -1.96
C ASP A 71 20.01 9.35 -1.07
N VAL A 72 20.38 10.03 0.02
CA VAL A 72 19.45 10.47 1.07
C VAL A 72 18.44 11.50 0.54
N ASP A 73 18.85 12.35 -0.39
CA ASP A 73 18.00 13.39 -0.97
C ASP A 73 16.93 12.75 -1.87
N PHE A 74 17.33 11.81 -2.73
CA PHE A 74 16.39 11.01 -3.51
C PHE A 74 15.45 10.19 -2.63
N ALA A 75 15.97 9.53 -1.59
CA ALA A 75 15.17 8.73 -0.66
C ALA A 75 14.11 9.60 0.06
N THR A 76 14.50 10.80 0.50
CA THR A 76 13.62 11.77 1.16
C THR A 76 12.54 12.27 0.21
N TRP A 77 12.92 12.66 -1.00
CA TRP A 77 11.98 13.12 -2.02
C TRP A 77 10.96 12.03 -2.40
N LEU A 78 11.42 10.78 -2.59
CA LEU A 78 10.55 9.65 -2.92
C LEU A 78 9.54 9.36 -1.81
N LEU A 79 9.93 9.53 -0.53
CA LEU A 79 9.02 9.40 0.61
C LEU A 79 7.95 10.49 0.62
N GLN A 80 8.33 11.75 0.36
CA GLN A 80 7.39 12.86 0.26
C GLN A 80 6.39 12.66 -0.90
N LEU A 81 6.86 12.18 -2.05
CA LEU A 81 6.03 11.81 -3.18
C LEU A 81 5.01 10.74 -2.77
N GLY A 82 5.47 9.63 -2.19
CA GLY A 82 4.60 8.53 -1.78
C GLY A 82 3.58 8.93 -0.71
N ASN A 83 3.91 9.89 0.15
CA ASN A 83 3.00 10.42 1.17
C ASN A 83 2.03 11.49 0.64
N GLY A 84 2.16 11.91 -0.64
CA GLY A 84 1.35 13.00 -1.21
C GLY A 84 1.63 14.35 -0.56
N GLN A 85 2.88 14.59 -0.15
CA GLN A 85 3.31 15.83 0.54
C GLN A 85 3.95 16.86 -0.39
N LEU A 86 4.20 16.50 -1.65
CA LEU A 86 4.75 17.41 -2.64
C LEU A 86 3.69 18.44 -3.10
N PRO A 87 4.10 19.69 -3.38
CA PRO A 87 3.19 20.71 -3.87
C PRO A 87 2.69 20.39 -5.28
N GLU A 88 1.47 20.82 -5.58
CA GLU A 88 0.92 20.83 -6.93
C GLU A 88 1.65 21.87 -7.79
N VAL A 89 1.89 21.54 -9.06
CA VAL A 89 2.54 22.45 -10.01
C VAL A 89 1.48 23.39 -10.59
N ASP A 90 1.68 24.70 -10.47
CA ASP A 90 0.80 25.75 -11.02
C ASP A 90 -0.69 25.60 -10.66
N GLY A 91 -0.99 24.98 -9.51
CA GLY A 91 -2.36 24.71 -9.06
C GLY A 91 -3.09 23.61 -9.84
N VAL A 92 -2.35 22.80 -10.61
CA VAL A 92 -2.89 21.64 -11.32
C VAL A 92 -2.88 20.44 -10.38
N ARG A 93 -4.07 19.95 -10.03
CA ARG A 93 -4.24 18.76 -9.19
C ARG A 93 -3.53 17.54 -9.75
N ASP A 94 -3.07 16.69 -8.83
CA ASP A 94 -2.41 15.42 -9.11
C ASP A 94 -1.14 15.55 -9.97
N THR A 95 -0.45 16.70 -9.88
CA THR A 95 0.85 16.94 -10.51
C THR A 95 1.96 17.08 -9.47
N VAL A 96 3.18 16.75 -9.86
CA VAL A 96 4.39 16.90 -9.05
C VAL A 96 5.55 17.36 -9.93
N GLU A 97 6.45 18.16 -9.37
CA GLU A 97 7.71 18.52 -10.02
C GLU A 97 8.76 17.44 -9.72
N ILE A 98 9.42 16.94 -10.78
CA ILE A 98 10.56 16.03 -10.66
C ILE A 98 11.84 16.89 -10.67
N PRO A 99 12.68 16.84 -9.61
CA PRO A 99 13.93 17.59 -9.58
C PRO A 99 14.83 17.23 -10.75
N ARG A 100 15.49 18.22 -11.35
CA ARG A 100 16.26 18.03 -12.61
C ARG A 100 17.40 17.04 -12.45
N GLU A 101 18.02 17.02 -11.28
CA GLU A 101 19.07 16.08 -10.89
C GLU A 101 18.59 14.62 -10.80
N MET A 102 17.27 14.39 -10.71
CA MET A 102 16.66 13.07 -10.69
C MET A 102 16.14 12.62 -12.06
N VAL A 103 16.20 13.50 -13.08
CA VAL A 103 15.83 13.17 -14.45
C VAL A 103 17.06 12.60 -15.16
N CYS A 104 16.92 11.40 -15.74
CA CYS A 104 17.97 10.69 -16.49
C CYS A 104 18.27 11.36 -17.85
#